data_AF-A0A9Q9S6C7-F1
#
_entry.id   AF-A0A9Q9S6C7-F1
#
_cell.length_a   1.000
_cell.length_b   1.000
_cell.length_c   1.000
_cell.angle_alpha   90.00
_cell.angle_beta   90.00
_cell.angle_gamma   90.00
#
_symmetry.space_group_name_H-M   'P 1'
#
loop_
_entity.id
_entity.type
_entity.pdbx_description
1 polymer ?
#
loop_
_entity_poly.entity_id
_entity_poly.type
_entity_poly.pdbx_seq_one_letter_code
_entity_poly.pdbx_strand_id
1 'polypeptide(L)' 'MQFLNRRFFADQAALDNAIENEGAGDRPIIITPSIQSAVLLILGWLYENRGDDLGHDIPGPARWLLNPYRIDMGV' A
#
# COMPACT_ATOMS: atom_id res chain seq x y z
N MET A 1 -6.24 -3.07 16.21
CA MET A 1 -4.96 -2.32 16.05
C MET A 1 -4.52 -2.45 14.61
N GLN A 2 -4.30 -1.34 13.91
CA GLN A 2 -3.71 -1.35 12.57
C GLN A 2 -2.18 -1.30 12.75
N PHE A 3 -1.46 -2.32 12.30
CA PHE A 3 0.01 -2.38 12.39
C PHE A 3 0.73 -1.56 11.32
N LEU A 4 -0.01 -0.89 10.45
CA LEU A 4 0.52 -0.28 9.23
C LEU A 4 1.29 1.03 9.48
N ASN A 5 1.37 1.54 10.71
CA ASN A 5 2.03 2.81 11.07
C ASN A 5 1.62 3.99 10.15
N ARG A 6 0.49 3.85 9.47
CA ARG A 6 -0.07 4.80 8.51
C ARG A 6 -1.54 4.52 8.28
N ARG A 7 -2.26 5.57 7.89
CA ARG A 7 -3.67 5.50 7.46
C ARG A 7 -3.78 5.75 5.97
N PHE A 8 -4.68 5.03 5.32
CA PHE A 8 -4.92 5.11 3.89
C PHE A 8 -6.21 5.86 3.62
N PHE A 9 -6.17 6.76 2.65
CA PHE A 9 -7.30 7.59 2.23
C PHE A 9 -7.56 7.38 0.74
N ALA A 10 -8.83 7.38 0.34
CA ALA A 10 -9.21 7.17 -1.05
C ALA A 10 -8.76 8.33 -1.95
N ASP A 11 -8.85 9.55 -1.44
CA ASP A 11 -8.55 10.78 -2.17
C ASP A 11 -8.14 11.91 -1.20
N GLN A 12 -7.87 13.08 -1.77
CA GLN A 12 -7.47 14.27 -1.01
C GLN A 12 -8.58 14.78 -0.09
N ALA A 13 -9.85 14.73 -0.52
CA ALA A 13 -10.97 15.21 0.30
C ALA A 13 -11.16 14.35 1.56
N ALA A 14 -10.99 13.04 1.44
CA ALA A 14 -11.02 12.12 2.58
C ALA A 14 -9.84 12.37 3.55
N LEU A 15 -8.66 12.72 3.02
CA LEU A 15 -7.52 13.10 3.85
C LEU A 15 -7.79 14.43 4.57
N ASP A 16 -8.26 15.45 3.86
CA ASP A 16 -8.52 16.77 4.43
C ASP A 16 -9.56 16.69 5.57
N ASN A 17 -10.65 15.95 5.35
CA ASN A 17 -11.64 15.68 6.40
C ASN A 17 -11.02 14.96 7.61
N ALA A 18 -10.10 14.00 7.38
CA ALA A 18 -9.42 13.32 8.47
C ALA A 18 -8.44 14.24 9.20
N ILE A 19 -7.83 15.22 8.54
CA ILE A 19 -6.98 16.22 9.18
C ILE A 19 -7.82 17.13 10.08
N GLU A 20 -8.96 17.61 9.60
CA GLU A 20 -9.89 18.46 10.36
C GLU A 20 -10.41 17.76 11.62
N ASN A 21 -10.59 16.44 11.56
CA ASN A 21 -11.08 15.62 12.68
C ASN A 21 -9.94 14.96 13.49
N GLU A 22 -8.69 15.38 13.31
CA GLU A 22 -7.51 14.81 14.01
C GLU A 22 -7.34 13.28 13.82
N GLY A 23 -7.92 12.74 12.75
CA GLY A 23 -7.97 11.33 12.40
C GLY A 23 -6.96 10.88 11.33
N ALA A 24 -6.13 11.78 10.80
CA ALA A 24 -5.18 11.47 9.73
C ALA A 24 -3.99 10.59 10.20
N GLY A 25 -3.58 10.72 11.46
CA GLY A 25 -2.39 10.08 12.02
C GLY A 25 -1.07 10.69 11.50
N ASP A 26 0.06 10.10 11.87
CA ASP A 26 1.39 10.72 11.67
C ASP A 26 1.91 10.70 10.22
N ARG A 27 1.56 9.67 9.45
CA ARG A 27 2.09 9.43 8.09
C ARG A 27 0.97 9.02 7.12
N PRO A 28 -0.04 9.87 6.88
CA PRO A 28 -1.16 9.53 6.01
C PRO A 28 -0.69 9.24 4.57
N ILE A 29 -1.46 8.44 3.84
CA ILE A 29 -1.24 8.20 2.42
C ILE A 29 -2.55 8.18 1.64
N ILE A 30 -2.50 8.73 0.44
CA ILE A 30 -3.60 8.65 -0.53
C ILE A 30 -3.33 7.46 -1.46
N ILE A 31 -4.39 6.69 -1.76
CA ILE A 31 -4.33 5.56 -2.67
C ILE A 31 -4.18 6.09 -4.11
N THR A 32 -2.95 6.09 -4.61
CA THR A 32 -2.64 6.51 -5.98
C THR A 32 -2.91 5.40 -7.01
N PRO A 33 -3.01 5.73 -8.31
CA PRO A 33 -3.07 4.72 -9.36
C PRO A 33 -1.89 3.74 -9.36
N SER A 34 -0.70 4.17 -8.91
CA SER A 34 0.48 3.31 -8.76
C SER A 34 0.28 2.26 -7.65
N ILE A 35 -0.31 2.64 -6.52
CA ILE A 35 -0.64 1.71 -5.43
C ILE A 35 -1.70 0.72 -5.89
N GLN A 36 -2.74 1.19 -6.57
CA GLN A 36 -3.79 0.32 -7.13
C GLN A 36 -3.20 -0.69 -8.13
N SER A 37 -2.35 -0.22 -9.05
CA SER A 37 -1.66 -1.08 -10.03
C SER A 37 -0.80 -2.14 -9.33
N ALA A 38 -0.05 -1.77 -8.28
CA ALA A 38 0.76 -2.71 -7.52
C ALA A 38 -0.09 -3.80 -6.84
N VAL A 39 -1.22 -3.42 -6.25
CA VAL A 39 -2.17 -4.37 -5.62
C VAL A 39 -2.73 -5.33 -6.67
N LEU A 40 -3.13 -4.83 -7.83
CA LEU A 40 -3.66 -5.66 -8.93
C LEU A 40 -2.60 -6.61 -9.48
N LEU A 41 -1.33 -6.19 -9.58
CA LEU A 41 -0.22 -7.05 -9.98
C LEU A 41 0.02 -8.19 -8.97
N ILE A 42 -0.02 -7.89 -7.67
CA ILE A 42 0.09 -8.91 -6.62
C ILE A 42 -1.10 -9.87 -6.69
N LEU A 43 -2.32 -9.34 -6.88
CA LEU A 43 -3.53 -10.15 -6.99
C LEU A 43 -3.47 -11.10 -8.19
N GLY A 44 -3.07 -10.61 -9.36
CA GLY A 44 -2.89 -11.43 -10.55
C GLY A 44 -1.86 -12.54 -10.33
N TRP A 45 -0.73 -12.20 -9.71
CA TRP A 45 0.30 -13.17 -9.37
C TRP A 45 -0.21 -14.26 -8.40
N LEU A 46 -0.98 -13.91 -7.36
CA LEU A 46 -1.60 -14.88 -6.45
C LEU A 46 -2.61 -15.79 -7.17
N TYR A 47 -3.34 -15.24 -8.15
CA TYR A 47 -4.30 -16.00 -8.93
C TYR A 47 -3.63 -17.04 -9.85
N GLU A 48 -2.46 -16.71 -10.40
CA GLU A 48 -1.64 -17.58 -11.25
C GLU A 48 -0.88 -18.63 -10.42
N ASN A 49 -0.37 -18.24 -9.25
CA ASN A 49 0.44 -19.09 -8.39
C ASN A 49 -0.42 -19.64 -7.24
N ARG A 50 -1.22 -20.69 -7.49
CA ARG A 50 -2.17 -21.25 -6.51
C ARG A 50 -1.59 -22.35 -5.61
N GLY A 51 -0.27 -22.53 -5.61
CA GLY A 51 0.38 -23.52 -4.75
C GLY A 51 0.44 -23.04 -3.30
N ASP A 52 0.45 -23.98 -2.35
CA ASP A 52 0.71 -23.67 -0.93
C ASP A 52 2.12 -23.12 -0.70
N ASP A 53 3.06 -23.42 -1.61
CA ASP A 53 4.41 -22.87 -1.61
C ASP A 53 4.49 -21.64 -2.52
N LEU A 54 3.92 -20.54 -2.04
CA LEU A 54 4.15 -19.22 -2.63
C LEU A 54 5.59 -18.82 -2.27
N GLY A 55 6.48 -18.80 -3.26
CA GLY A 55 7.81 -18.22 -3.09
C GLY A 55 7.72 -16.86 -2.40
N HIS A 56 8.64 -16.59 -1.47
CA HIS A 56 8.56 -15.44 -0.54
C HIS A 56 8.58 -14.05 -1.19
N ASP A 57 8.71 -13.98 -2.52
CA ASP A 57 8.87 -12.74 -3.26
C ASP A 57 7.59 -12.32 -4.01
N ILE A 58 7.07 -11.15 -3.66
CA ILE A 58 6.06 -10.44 -4.47
C ILE A 58 6.64 -10.04 -5.84
N PRO A 59 5.81 -9.86 -6.88
CA PRO A 59 6.25 -9.44 -8.20
C PRO A 59 7.15 -8.19 -8.18
N GLY A 60 8.27 -8.25 -8.90
CA GLY A 60 9.23 -7.14 -9.01
C GLY A 60 8.60 -5.80 -9.42
N PRO A 61 7.68 -5.75 -10.40
CA PRO A 61 6.98 -4.51 -10.77
C PRO A 61 6.14 -3.92 -9.63
N ALA A 62 5.44 -4.75 -8.85
CA ALA A 62 4.67 -4.30 -7.70
C ALA A 62 5.60 -3.71 -6.62
N ARG A 63 6.74 -4.34 -6.38
CA ARG A 63 7.77 -3.85 -5.45
C ARG A 63 8.33 -2.49 -5.88
N TRP A 64 8.60 -2.30 -7.16
CA TRP A 64 9.08 -1.03 -7.70
C TRP A 64 8.05 0.10 -7.53
N LEU A 65 6.77 -0.17 -7.81
CA LEU A 65 5.68 0.79 -7.61
C LEU A 65 5.45 1.17 -6.15
N LEU A 66 5.71 0.25 -5.21
CA LEU A 66 5.52 0.48 -3.77
C LEU A 66 6.75 1.08 -3.08
N ASN A 67 7.94 0.99 -3.69
CA ASN A 67 9.19 1.46 -3.10
C ASN A 67 9.17 2.95 -2.65
N PRO A 68 8.57 3.89 -3.42
CA PRO A 68 8.48 5.30 -3.00
C PRO A 68 7.61 5.54 -1.76
N TYR A 69 6.71 4.61 -1.43
CA TYR A 69 5.76 4.75 -0.33
C TYR A 69 6.24 4.11 0.97
N ARG A 70 7.49 3.61 1.02
CA ARG A 70 8.06 3.00 2.21
C ARG A 70 8.22 4.03 3.35
N ILE A 71 7.98 3.57 4.58
CA ILE A 71 8.14 4.38 5.81
C ILE A 71 9.63 4.54 6.16
N ASP A 72 10.42 3.52 5.84
CA ASP A 72 11.87 3.46 6.07
C ASP A 72 12.55 2.72 4.89
N MET A 73 13.79 3.11 4.59
CA MET A 73 14.63 2.46 3.56
C MET A 73 15.12 1.07 3.99
N GLY A 74 14.82 0.64 5.22
CA GLY A 74 15.32 -0.60 5.78
C GLY A 74 16.81 -0.45 6.04
N VAL A 75 17.17 -0.16 7.29
CA VAL A 75 18.55 -0.31 7.76
C VAL A 75 18.86 -1.77 8.04
#